data_AF-A0A379VTF9-F1
#
_entry.id   AF-A0A379VTF9-F1
#
_cell.length_a   1.000
_cell.length_b   1.000
_cell.length_c   1.000
_cell.angle_alpha   90.00
_cell.angle_beta   90.00
_cell.angle_gamma   90.00
#
_symmetry.space_group_name_H-M   'P 1'
#
loop_
_entity.id
_entity.type
_entity.pdbx_description
1 polymer ?
#
loop_
_entity_poly.entity_id
_entity_poly.type
_entity_poly.pdbx_seq_one_letter_code
_entity_poly.pdbx_strand_id
1 'polypeptide(L)'
;MRLCKVCLPGRWKAREYGIINHDVDNFAPRAFFSTLTNVNFDSPRIVGYAREAIALREALKAQCLSVDANAHCDNPMANLQLVSDDLGELQRQAAEFTPNKDKAAIGENILGLRLLCLYGLKGAAAYMEHAHVLGQYDNDIYAQYHKIMAWLGTWPADMNALLECAMEIGQMNFKVMSILDAGETTKYGHPNADSGQRQSD
;
A
#
# COMPACT_ATOMS: atom_id res chain seq x y z
N MET A 1 5.99 0.85 -10.40
CA MET A 1 4.64 0.25 -10.27
C MET A 1 4.62 -1.27 -10.01
N ARG A 2 5.60 -2.04 -10.49
CA ARG A 2 5.60 -3.52 -10.43
C ARG A 2 6.20 -4.12 -9.14
N LEU A 3 7.02 -3.36 -8.41
CA LEU A 3 7.69 -3.76 -7.15
C LEU A 3 6.93 -3.39 -5.86
N CYS A 4 5.80 -2.68 -5.95
CA CYS A 4 5.10 -2.22 -4.74
C CYS A 4 4.25 -3.32 -4.08
N LYS A 5 3.90 -4.38 -4.81
CA LYS A 5 3.19 -5.56 -4.28
C LYS A 5 4.05 -6.43 -3.35
N VAL A 6 5.31 -6.05 -3.14
CA VAL A 6 6.34 -6.79 -2.39
C VAL A 6 6.37 -6.39 -0.91
N CYS A 7 5.63 -5.35 -0.52
CA CYS A 7 5.67 -4.84 0.83
C CYS A 7 4.85 -5.70 1.81
N LEU A 8 5.57 -6.46 2.63
CA LEU A 8 5.24 -6.74 4.04
C LEU A 8 4.02 -7.64 4.35
N PRO A 9 3.89 -8.83 3.74
CA PRO A 9 2.85 -9.78 4.16
C PRO A 9 3.04 -10.31 5.58
N GLY A 10 4.22 -10.19 6.20
CA GLY A 10 4.45 -10.63 7.59
C GLY A 10 3.82 -9.73 8.66
N ARG A 11 3.35 -8.54 8.29
CA ARG A 11 2.96 -7.52 9.27
C ARG A 11 1.60 -7.74 9.92
N TRP A 12 0.60 -8.23 9.16
CA TRP A 12 -0.69 -8.57 9.77
C TRP A 12 -0.52 -9.64 10.85
N LYS A 13 0.40 -10.59 10.62
CA LYS A 13 0.74 -11.63 11.59
C LYS A 13 1.56 -11.09 12.76
N ALA A 14 2.46 -10.12 12.53
CA ALA A 14 3.17 -9.42 13.61
C ALA A 14 2.23 -8.72 14.61
N ARG A 15 1.11 -8.17 14.11
CA ARG A 15 0.08 -7.57 14.96
C ARG A 15 -0.65 -8.60 15.83
N GLU A 16 -0.74 -9.86 15.43
CA GLU A 16 -1.26 -10.95 16.30
C GLU A 16 -0.34 -11.18 17.51
N TYR A 17 0.95 -10.89 17.38
CA TYR A 17 1.94 -10.91 18.47
C TYR A 17 2.05 -9.57 19.22
N GLY A 18 1.16 -8.61 18.96
CA GLY A 18 1.18 -7.28 19.60
C GLY A 18 2.29 -6.34 19.10
N ILE A 19 3.01 -6.71 18.03
CA ILE A 19 4.08 -5.88 17.47
C ILE A 19 3.45 -4.86 16.51
N ILE A 20 3.36 -3.60 16.96
CA ILE A 20 3.01 -2.47 16.10
C ILE A 20 4.22 -1.56 15.95
N ASN A 21 4.63 -1.37 14.69
CA ASN A 21 5.73 -0.52 14.29
C ASN A 21 5.20 0.55 13.33
N HIS A 22 5.15 1.78 13.82
CA HIS A 22 4.61 2.93 13.09
C HIS A 22 5.47 3.36 11.91
N ASP A 23 6.78 3.12 11.93
CA ASP A 23 7.65 3.41 10.79
C ASP A 23 7.28 2.52 9.60
N VAL A 24 6.94 1.26 9.88
CA VAL A 24 6.44 0.32 8.87
C VAL A 24 5.02 0.68 8.41
N ASP A 25 4.15 1.11 9.34
CA ASP A 25 2.79 1.59 9.02
C ASP A 25 2.85 2.71 7.99
N ASN A 26 3.74 3.67 8.21
CA ASN A 26 3.88 4.86 7.38
C ASN A 26 4.64 4.57 6.07
N PHE A 27 5.62 3.67 6.11
CA PHE A 27 6.41 3.32 4.94
C PHE A 27 5.55 2.78 3.78
N ALA A 28 4.58 1.90 4.08
CA ALA A 28 3.81 1.22 3.03
C ALA A 28 2.94 2.19 2.19
N PRO A 29 2.11 3.07 2.79
CA PRO A 29 1.41 4.13 2.07
C PRO A 29 2.35 5.04 1.27
N ARG A 30 3.45 5.50 1.88
CA ARG A 30 4.46 6.33 1.22
C ARG A 30 5.03 5.67 -0.03
N ALA A 31 5.41 4.39 0.09
CA ALA A 31 5.91 3.59 -1.03
C ALA A 31 4.84 3.44 -2.13
N PHE A 32 3.59 3.15 -1.78
CA PHE A 32 2.49 3.03 -2.74
C PHE A 32 2.18 4.35 -3.45
N PHE A 33 2.15 5.45 -2.71
CA PHE A 33 1.92 6.80 -3.22
C PHE A 33 2.97 7.19 -4.25
N SER A 34 4.23 6.84 -4.02
CA SER A 34 5.32 7.05 -5.00
C SER A 34 5.10 6.33 -6.35
N THR A 35 4.17 5.37 -6.42
CA THR A 35 3.86 4.63 -7.64
C THR A 35 2.58 5.07 -8.34
N LEU A 36 1.95 6.16 -7.89
CA LEU A 36 0.87 6.81 -8.61
C LEU A 36 1.39 7.47 -9.91
N THR A 37 0.49 7.57 -10.89
CA THR A 37 0.77 8.22 -12.17
C THR A 37 1.23 9.66 -11.92
N ASN A 38 2.32 10.07 -12.59
CA ASN A 38 2.91 11.40 -12.49
C ASN A 38 3.47 11.81 -11.12
N VAL A 39 3.69 10.87 -10.19
CA VAL A 39 4.29 11.18 -8.87
C VAL A 39 5.81 11.02 -8.85
N ASN A 40 6.34 9.92 -9.41
CA ASN A 40 7.79 9.65 -9.36
C ASN A 40 8.28 8.96 -10.64
N PHE A 41 9.28 9.57 -11.29
CA PHE A 41 9.92 9.06 -12.52
C PHE A 41 11.37 8.62 -12.28
N ASP A 42 11.88 8.73 -11.05
CA ASP A 42 13.25 8.36 -10.68
C ASP A 42 13.34 6.84 -10.41
N SER A 43 13.97 6.13 -11.35
CA SER A 43 14.15 4.67 -11.28
C SER A 43 15.00 4.23 -10.08
N PRO A 44 16.19 4.82 -9.82
CA PRO A 44 16.95 4.58 -8.59
C PRO A 44 16.12 4.70 -7.30
N ARG A 45 15.26 5.72 -7.19
CA ARG A 45 14.42 5.90 -6.00
C ARG A 45 13.40 4.79 -5.83
N ILE A 46 12.80 4.29 -6.92
CA ILE A 46 11.89 3.14 -6.87
C ILE A 46 12.61 1.86 -6.43
N VAL A 47 13.86 1.65 -6.87
CA VAL A 47 14.69 0.53 -6.39
C VAL A 47 15.02 0.72 -4.90
N GLY A 48 15.31 1.94 -4.46
CA GLY A 48 15.50 2.28 -3.04
C GLY A 48 14.31 1.86 -2.17
N TYR A 49 13.08 2.20 -2.58
CA TYR A 49 11.88 1.74 -1.88
C TYR A 49 11.76 0.22 -1.82
N ALA A 50 12.11 -0.49 -2.90
CA ALA A 50 12.06 -1.96 -2.89
C ALA A 50 13.08 -2.56 -1.90
N ARG A 51 14.28 -1.99 -1.80
CA ARG A 51 15.29 -2.40 -0.80
C ARG A 51 14.84 -2.11 0.62
N GLU A 52 14.30 -0.92 0.88
CA GLU A 52 13.78 -0.53 2.20
C GLU A 52 12.63 -1.45 2.63
N ALA A 53 11.73 -1.80 1.70
CA ALA A 53 10.64 -2.75 1.96
C ALA A 53 11.15 -4.14 2.39
N ILE A 54 12.19 -4.65 1.72
CA ILE A 54 12.83 -5.92 2.07
C ILE A 54 13.46 -5.84 3.46
N ALA A 55 14.22 -4.77 3.75
CA ALA A 55 14.86 -4.59 5.05
C ALA A 55 13.85 -4.54 6.20
N LEU A 56 12.76 -3.77 6.04
CA LEU A 56 11.68 -3.68 7.02
C LEU A 56 10.98 -5.04 7.20
N ARG A 57 10.80 -5.81 6.12
CA ARG A 57 10.19 -7.14 6.18
C ARG A 57 11.04 -8.13 6.96
N GLU A 58 12.34 -8.18 6.68
CA GLU A 58 13.26 -9.07 7.41
C GLU A 58 13.36 -8.67 8.89
N ALA A 59 13.38 -7.37 9.19
CA ALA A 59 13.35 -6.87 10.56
C ALA A 59 12.08 -7.30 11.32
N LEU A 60 10.90 -7.21 10.69
CA LEU A 60 9.65 -7.69 11.28
C LEU A 60 9.63 -9.20 11.47
N LYS A 61 10.15 -9.96 10.49
CA LYS A 61 10.26 -11.41 10.58
C LYS A 61 11.13 -11.82 11.77
N ALA A 62 12.26 -11.17 11.96
CA ALA A 62 13.14 -11.39 13.11
C ALA A 62 12.44 -11.05 14.45
N GLN A 63 11.66 -9.96 14.50
CA GLN A 63 10.88 -9.62 15.68
C GLN A 63 9.82 -10.68 16.00
N CYS A 64 9.06 -11.16 15.01
CA CYS A 64 8.10 -12.24 15.21
C CYS A 64 8.76 -13.51 15.73
N LEU A 65 9.89 -13.91 15.14
CA LEU A 65 10.66 -15.08 15.57
C LEU A 65 11.22 -14.96 16.99
N SER A 66 11.48 -13.73 17.45
CA SER A 66 11.92 -13.48 18.83
C SER A 66 10.81 -13.67 19.87
N VAL A 67 9.55 -13.54 19.46
CA VAL A 67 8.37 -13.76 20.31
C VAL A 67 7.90 -15.21 20.22
N ASP A 68 7.89 -15.77 19.02
CA ASP A 68 7.49 -17.16 18.75
C ASP A 68 8.45 -17.79 17.73
N ALA A 69 9.23 -18.77 18.18
CA ALA A 69 10.20 -19.48 17.33
C ALA A 69 9.56 -20.22 16.15
N ASN A 70 8.24 -20.49 16.20
CA ASN A 70 7.48 -21.12 15.12
C ASN A 70 6.77 -20.10 14.22
N ALA A 71 6.97 -18.80 14.43
CA ALA A 71 6.34 -17.76 13.62
C ALA A 71 6.77 -17.89 12.15
N HIS A 72 5.82 -18.25 11.29
CA HIS A 72 6.02 -18.30 9.84
C HIS A 72 4.95 -17.48 9.11
N CYS A 73 5.33 -16.85 7.99
CA CYS A 73 4.40 -16.14 7.12
C CYS A 73 4.24 -16.96 5.83
N ASP A 74 3.04 -17.52 5.64
CA ASP A 74 2.69 -18.24 4.41
C ASP A 74 2.10 -17.25 3.40
N ASN A 75 2.98 -16.56 2.68
CA ASN A 75 2.60 -15.67 1.60
C ASN A 75 3.67 -15.71 0.50
N PRO A 76 3.29 -15.78 -0.79
CA PRO A 76 4.26 -15.90 -1.87
C PRO A 76 5.23 -14.72 -1.95
N MET A 77 4.85 -13.53 -1.45
CA MET A 77 5.71 -12.34 -1.44
C MET A 77 6.60 -12.24 -0.19
N ALA A 78 6.47 -13.16 0.78
CA ALA A 78 7.17 -13.08 2.06
C ALA A 78 8.69 -13.27 1.95
N ASN A 79 9.16 -13.97 0.92
CA ASN A 79 10.59 -14.26 0.73
C ASN A 79 11.15 -13.61 -0.55
N LEU A 80 10.42 -12.68 -1.17
CA LEU A 80 10.85 -12.06 -2.42
C LEU A 80 12.09 -11.20 -2.19
N GLN A 81 13.12 -11.42 -3.01
CA GLN A 81 14.38 -10.67 -3.02
C GLN A 81 14.58 -9.99 -4.36
N LEU A 82 15.41 -8.93 -4.39
CA LEU A 82 15.88 -8.36 -5.64
C LEU A 82 16.92 -9.30 -6.26
N VAL A 83 16.81 -9.57 -7.56
CA VAL A 83 17.76 -10.46 -8.25
C VAL A 83 19.17 -9.86 -8.37
N SER A 84 19.28 -8.54 -8.34
CA SER A 84 20.50 -7.81 -8.61
C SER A 84 20.36 -6.33 -8.26
N ASP A 85 21.47 -5.60 -8.33
CA ASP A 85 21.50 -4.13 -8.31
C ASP A 85 21.45 -3.51 -9.72
N ASP A 86 21.57 -4.32 -10.78
CA ASP A 86 21.44 -3.87 -12.16
C ASP A 86 19.99 -3.55 -12.52
N LEU A 87 19.75 -2.36 -13.09
CA LEU A 87 18.42 -1.90 -13.47
C LEU A 87 17.78 -2.77 -14.55
N GLY A 88 18.56 -3.30 -15.49
CA GLY A 88 18.07 -4.17 -16.55
C GLY A 88 17.56 -5.51 -16.02
N GLU A 89 18.31 -6.12 -15.09
CA GLU A 89 17.91 -7.33 -14.37
C GLU A 89 16.66 -7.12 -13.52
N LEU A 90 16.62 -6.01 -12.78
CA LEU A 90 15.44 -5.63 -12.00
C LEU A 90 14.21 -5.40 -12.87
N GLN A 91 14.37 -4.81 -14.06
CA GLN A 91 13.27 -4.62 -14.99
C GLN A 91 12.73 -5.96 -15.54
N ARG A 92 13.62 -6.92 -15.81
CA ARG A 92 13.22 -8.29 -16.20
C ARG A 92 12.46 -8.97 -15.08
N GLN A 93 12.98 -8.95 -13.86
CA GLN A 93 12.28 -9.49 -12.68
C GLN A 93 10.90 -8.82 -12.51
N ALA A 94 10.83 -7.50 -12.63
CA ALA A 94 9.58 -6.76 -12.47
C ALA A 94 8.50 -7.17 -13.48
N ALA A 95 8.86 -7.68 -14.66
CA ALA A 95 7.91 -8.16 -15.66
C ALA A 95 7.04 -9.32 -15.14
N GLU A 96 7.57 -10.16 -14.26
CA GLU A 96 6.85 -11.29 -13.62
C GLU A 96 5.76 -10.84 -12.64
N PHE A 97 5.79 -9.57 -12.24
CA PHE A 97 4.83 -8.96 -11.31
C PHE A 97 3.86 -8.00 -12.01
N THR A 98 3.81 -8.04 -13.34
CA THR A 98 2.83 -7.27 -14.11
C THR A 98 1.39 -7.67 -13.73
N PRO A 99 0.49 -6.71 -13.46
CA PRO A 99 -0.87 -7.02 -13.03
C PRO A 99 -1.68 -7.87 -14.02
N ASN A 100 -1.33 -7.82 -15.30
CA ASN A 100 -2.02 -8.51 -16.39
C ASN A 100 -1.32 -9.80 -16.86
N LYS A 101 -0.33 -10.30 -16.12
CA LYS A 101 0.48 -11.47 -16.51
C LYS A 101 -0.34 -12.72 -16.83
N ASP A 102 -1.46 -12.90 -16.13
CA ASP A 102 -2.34 -14.06 -16.21
C ASP A 102 -3.70 -13.72 -16.84
N LYS A 103 -3.81 -12.58 -17.55
CA LYS A 103 -5.06 -12.11 -18.20
C LYS A 103 -5.75 -13.22 -19.00
N ALA A 104 -4.99 -14.01 -19.76
CA ALA A 104 -5.54 -15.10 -20.57
C ALA A 104 -6.20 -16.21 -19.75
N ALA A 105 -5.75 -16.44 -18.51
CA ALA A 105 -6.26 -17.48 -17.62
C ALA A 105 -7.46 -17.00 -16.79
N ILE A 106 -7.44 -15.74 -16.32
CA ILE A 106 -8.47 -15.22 -15.40
C ILE A 106 -9.57 -14.40 -16.09
N GLY A 107 -9.37 -14.00 -17.34
CA GLY A 107 -10.31 -13.14 -18.07
C GLY A 107 -10.35 -11.68 -17.59
N GLU A 108 -11.15 -10.86 -18.27
CA GLU A 108 -11.13 -9.40 -18.11
C GLU A 108 -11.81 -8.93 -16.83
N ASN A 109 -12.87 -9.61 -16.37
CA ASN A 109 -13.62 -9.22 -15.19
C ASN A 109 -12.77 -9.35 -13.92
N ILE A 110 -12.11 -10.50 -13.73
CA ILE A 110 -11.24 -10.74 -12.57
C ILE A 110 -10.03 -9.79 -12.62
N LEU A 111 -9.45 -9.58 -13.81
CA LEU A 111 -8.35 -8.62 -13.96
C LEU A 111 -8.82 -7.19 -13.60
N GLY A 112 -10.00 -6.80 -14.08
CA GLY A 112 -10.61 -5.51 -13.79
C GLY A 112 -10.79 -5.29 -12.29
N LEU A 113 -11.30 -6.28 -11.56
CA LEU A 113 -11.47 -6.20 -10.12
C LEU A 113 -10.14 -6.17 -9.34
N ARG A 114 -9.13 -6.95 -9.77
CA ARG A 114 -7.76 -6.87 -9.18
C ARG A 114 -7.17 -5.47 -9.36
N LEU A 115 -7.34 -4.89 -10.54
CA LEU A 115 -6.88 -3.54 -10.84
C LEU A 115 -7.66 -2.50 -10.04
N LEU A 116 -8.99 -2.65 -9.93
CA LEU A 116 -9.84 -1.80 -9.10
C LEU A 116 -9.34 -1.78 -7.65
N CYS A 117 -9.09 -2.95 -7.07
CA CYS A 117 -8.56 -3.06 -5.70
C CYS A 117 -7.16 -2.43 -5.59
N LEU A 118 -6.26 -2.76 -6.51
CA LEU A 118 -4.89 -2.23 -6.48
C LEU A 118 -4.85 -0.70 -6.59
N TYR A 119 -5.63 -0.13 -7.50
CA TYR A 119 -5.67 1.33 -7.69
C TYR A 119 -6.45 2.02 -6.58
N GLY A 120 -7.52 1.42 -6.07
CA GLY A 120 -8.23 1.90 -4.88
C GLY A 120 -7.31 1.99 -3.66
N LEU A 121 -6.47 0.97 -3.45
CA LEU A 121 -5.48 0.93 -2.37
C LEU A 121 -4.39 2.01 -2.53
N LYS A 122 -3.99 2.32 -3.76
CA LYS A 122 -3.08 3.46 -4.01
C LYS A 122 -3.73 4.81 -3.74
N GLY A 123 -5.03 4.95 -4.03
CA GLY A 123 -5.80 6.13 -3.65
C GLY A 123 -5.84 6.31 -2.14
N ALA A 124 -6.09 5.22 -1.39
CA ALA A 124 -6.03 5.19 0.06
C ALA A 124 -4.67 5.70 0.58
N ALA A 125 -3.59 5.19 -0.03
CA ALA A 125 -2.22 5.53 0.34
C ALA A 125 -1.92 7.04 0.26
N ALA A 126 -2.46 7.72 -0.75
CA ALA A 126 -2.30 9.17 -0.89
C ALA A 126 -2.94 9.92 0.29
N TYR A 127 -4.20 9.60 0.62
CA TYR A 127 -4.89 10.25 1.72
C TYR A 127 -4.26 9.90 3.08
N MET A 128 -3.77 8.67 3.25
CA MET A 128 -3.07 8.25 4.47
C MET A 128 -1.75 9.01 4.64
N GLU A 129 -0.98 9.23 3.57
CA GLU A 129 0.24 10.03 3.62
C GLU A 129 -0.06 11.49 4.01
N HIS A 130 -1.10 12.09 3.41
CA HIS A 130 -1.51 13.45 3.74
C HIS A 130 -1.99 13.58 5.20
N ALA A 131 -2.80 12.63 5.68
CA ALA A 131 -3.22 12.60 7.08
C ALA A 131 -2.02 12.47 8.02
N HIS A 132 -1.07 11.60 7.69
CA HIS A 132 0.14 11.39 8.48
C HIS A 132 1.01 12.66 8.58
N VAL A 133 1.16 13.42 7.49
CA VAL A 133 1.86 14.73 7.50
C VAL A 133 1.20 15.74 8.45
N LEU A 134 -0.10 15.61 8.71
CA LEU A 134 -0.84 16.42 9.69
C LEU A 134 -0.82 15.82 11.10
N GLY A 135 -0.06 14.75 11.33
CA GLY A 135 -0.01 14.01 12.59
C GLY A 135 -1.26 13.16 12.86
N GLN A 136 -2.13 12.98 11.87
CA GLN A 136 -3.34 12.17 11.99
C GLN A 136 -3.09 10.75 11.47
N TYR A 137 -3.39 9.76 12.30
CA TYR A 137 -3.30 8.37 11.90
C TYR A 137 -4.20 7.49 12.76
N ASP A 138 -4.53 6.32 12.23
CA ASP A 138 -5.37 5.33 12.91
C ASP A 138 -4.78 3.92 12.71
N ASN A 139 -4.60 3.20 13.82
CA ASN A 139 -3.98 1.89 13.81
C ASN A 139 -4.83 0.81 13.13
N ASP A 140 -6.16 0.95 13.13
CA ASP A 140 -7.08 0.02 12.50
C ASP A 140 -7.11 0.23 10.99
N ILE A 141 -7.05 1.49 10.54
CA ILE A 141 -6.87 1.83 9.12
C ILE A 141 -5.59 1.21 8.59
N TYR A 142 -4.47 1.39 9.29
CA TYR A 142 -3.22 0.76 8.85
C TYR A 142 -3.32 -0.78 8.86
N ALA A 143 -3.92 -1.38 9.90
CA ALA A 143 -4.12 -2.83 9.94
C ALA A 143 -4.89 -3.34 8.72
N GLN A 144 -6.00 -2.67 8.39
CA GLN A 144 -6.82 -2.98 7.23
C GLN A 144 -6.04 -2.81 5.92
N TYR A 145 -5.31 -1.70 5.78
CA TYR A 145 -4.46 -1.42 4.62
C TYR A 145 -3.46 -2.55 4.36
N HIS A 146 -2.74 -2.98 5.40
CA HIS A 146 -1.75 -4.05 5.29
C HIS A 146 -2.38 -5.42 5.04
N LYS A 147 -3.55 -5.72 5.62
CA LYS A 147 -4.31 -6.95 5.36
C LYS A 147 -4.67 -7.06 3.88
N ILE A 148 -5.27 -6.00 3.32
CA ILE A 148 -5.68 -5.95 1.91
C ILE A 148 -4.46 -6.06 0.99
N MET A 149 -3.38 -5.34 1.31
CA MET A 149 -2.12 -5.41 0.55
C MET A 149 -1.55 -6.84 0.52
N ALA A 150 -1.49 -7.51 1.67
CA ALA A 150 -0.98 -8.87 1.78
C ALA A 150 -1.84 -9.87 0.99
N TRP A 151 -3.16 -9.73 1.07
CA TRP A 151 -4.12 -10.56 0.33
C TRP A 151 -4.02 -10.36 -1.18
N LEU A 152 -3.93 -9.12 -1.68
CA LEU A 152 -3.70 -8.87 -3.11
C LEU A 152 -2.37 -9.45 -3.61
N GLY A 153 -1.38 -9.58 -2.73
CA GLY A 153 -0.10 -10.25 -3.01
C GLY A 153 -0.21 -11.75 -3.28
N THR A 154 -1.32 -12.40 -2.91
CA THR A 154 -1.57 -13.84 -3.17
C THR A 154 -2.20 -14.10 -4.54
N TRP A 155 -2.37 -13.07 -5.37
CA TRP A 155 -3.01 -13.17 -6.70
C TRP A 155 -4.41 -13.81 -6.64
N PRO A 156 -5.36 -13.25 -5.87
CA PRO A 156 -6.71 -13.80 -5.73
C PRO A 156 -7.45 -13.80 -7.06
N ALA A 157 -8.13 -14.89 -7.41
CA ALA A 157 -8.90 -15.02 -8.65
C ALA A 157 -10.41 -15.18 -8.43
N ASP A 158 -10.86 -15.22 -7.17
CA ASP A 158 -12.28 -15.30 -6.85
C ASP A 158 -12.96 -13.94 -7.03
N MET A 159 -14.02 -13.90 -7.83
CA MET A 159 -14.71 -12.67 -8.21
C MET A 159 -15.47 -12.05 -7.03
N ASN A 160 -16.12 -12.85 -6.19
CA ASN A 160 -16.90 -12.34 -5.08
C ASN A 160 -15.99 -11.77 -4.00
N ALA A 161 -14.93 -12.48 -3.64
CA ALA A 161 -13.92 -12.00 -2.69
C ALA A 161 -13.24 -10.72 -3.18
N LEU A 162 -12.99 -10.60 -4.49
CA LEU A 162 -12.46 -9.37 -5.08
C LEU A 162 -13.46 -8.20 -5.01
N LEU A 163 -14.75 -8.45 -5.24
CA LEU A 163 -15.79 -7.44 -5.11
C LEU A 163 -15.94 -6.98 -3.65
N GLU A 164 -15.97 -7.92 -2.70
CA GLU A 164 -16.00 -7.63 -1.27
C GLU A 164 -14.77 -6.80 -0.85
N CYS A 165 -13.57 -7.21 -1.29
CA CYS A 165 -12.35 -6.43 -1.05
C CYS A 165 -12.45 -5.01 -1.63
N ALA A 166 -13.03 -4.82 -2.82
CA ALA A 166 -13.22 -3.49 -3.39
C ALA A 166 -14.14 -2.62 -2.51
N MET A 167 -15.20 -3.21 -1.94
CA MET A 167 -16.08 -2.52 -1.00
C MET A 167 -15.37 -2.19 0.32
N GLU A 168 -14.57 -3.10 0.85
CA GLU A 168 -13.73 -2.85 2.05
C GLU A 168 -12.77 -1.68 1.83
N ILE A 169 -12.12 -1.61 0.66
CA ILE A 169 -11.25 -0.48 0.28
C ILE A 169 -12.05 0.83 0.24
N GLY A 170 -13.27 0.81 -0.31
CA GLY A 170 -14.13 2.00 -0.33
C GLY A 170 -14.47 2.51 1.07
N GLN A 171 -14.82 1.61 2.00
CA GLN A 171 -15.09 1.97 3.39
C GLN A 171 -13.83 2.49 4.11
N MET A 172 -12.68 1.86 3.87
CA MET A 172 -11.41 2.32 4.41
C MET A 172 -11.08 3.73 3.91
N ASN A 173 -11.23 4.00 2.61
CA ASN A 173 -11.00 5.33 2.04
C ASN A 173 -11.88 6.40 2.70
N PHE A 174 -13.15 6.10 2.97
CA PHE A 174 -14.04 7.02 3.66
C PHE A 174 -13.54 7.36 5.07
N LYS A 175 -13.05 6.36 5.82
CA LYS A 175 -12.43 6.58 7.15
C LYS A 175 -11.16 7.43 7.05
N VAL A 176 -10.30 7.16 6.06
CA VAL A 176 -9.08 7.94 5.84
C VAL A 176 -9.42 9.41 5.53
N MET A 177 -10.42 9.65 4.68
CA MET A 177 -10.88 11.00 4.37
C MET A 177 -11.42 11.71 5.61
N SER A 178 -12.10 11.00 6.50
CA SER A 178 -12.60 11.58 7.76
C SER A 178 -11.48 12.04 8.69
N ILE A 179 -10.40 11.26 8.83
CA ILE A 179 -9.25 11.68 9.67
C ILE A 179 -8.45 12.81 9.00
N LEU A 180 -8.40 12.83 7.66
CA LEU A 180 -7.76 13.90 6.90
C LEU A 180 -8.52 15.22 7.06
N ASP A 181 -9.85 15.20 6.89
CA ASP A 181 -10.71 16.37 7.08
C ASP A 181 -10.60 16.93 8.52
N ALA A 182 -10.61 16.05 9.53
CA ALA A 182 -10.39 16.45 10.92
C ALA A 182 -9.01 17.12 11.12
N GLY A 183 -7.96 16.59 10.49
CA GLY A 183 -6.61 17.17 10.54
C GLY A 183 -6.52 18.55 9.87
N GLU A 184 -7.08 18.68 8.68
CA GLU A 184 -7.10 19.92 7.90
C GLU A 184 -7.92 21.01 8.62
N THR A 185 -9.13 20.68 9.07
CA THR A 185 -10.01 21.63 9.79
C THR A 185 -9.42 22.07 11.13
N THR A 186 -8.76 21.16 11.86
CA THR A 186 -8.06 21.51 13.11
C THR A 186 -6.88 22.45 12.85
N LYS A 187 -6.12 22.23 11.76
CA LYS A 187 -4.89 22.98 11.48
C LYS A 187 -5.13 24.31 10.77
N TYR A 188 -6.07 24.34 9.82
CA TYR A 188 -6.30 25.49 8.93
C TYR A 188 -7.68 26.12 9.05
N GLY A 189 -8.58 25.54 9.86
CA GLY A 189 -9.97 25.97 9.98
C GLY A 189 -10.85 25.42 8.86
N HIS A 190 -12.16 25.67 8.96
CA HIS A 190 -13.10 25.23 7.93
C HIS A 190 -12.94 26.05 6.64
N PRO A 191 -12.96 25.39 5.46
CA PRO A 191 -12.98 26.10 4.19
C PRO A 191 -14.18 27.05 4.12
N ASN A 192 -13.91 28.34 3.92
CA ASN A 192 -14.94 29.32 3.60
C ASN A 192 -15.02 29.48 2.08
N ALA A 193 -16.19 29.86 1.57
CA ALA A 193 -16.31 30.24 0.17
C ALA A 193 -15.33 31.39 -0.10
N ASP A 194 -14.36 31.15 -0.96
CA ASP A 194 -13.45 32.20 -1.40
C ASP A 194 -14.29 33.25 -2.14
N SER A 195 -14.44 34.43 -1.54
CA SER A 195 -15.07 35.56 -2.19
C SER A 195 -14.09 36.08 -3.24
N GLY A 196 -14.06 35.41 -4.39
CA GLY A 196 -13.36 35.90 -5.57
C GLY A 196 -13.90 37.28 -5.92
N GLN A 197 -13.26 38.33 -5.41
CA GLN A 197 -13.42 39.67 -5.91
C GLN A 197 -12.90 39.65 -7.34
N ARG A 198 -13.82 39.46 -8.30
CA ARG A 198 -13.63 39.98 -9.65
C ARG A 198 -13.43 41.48 -9.49
N GLN A 199 -12.18 41.92 -9.52
CA GLN A 199 -11.86 43.30 -9.84
C GLN A 199 -12.49 43.57 -11.21
N SER A 200 -13.61 44.29 -11.18
CA SER A 200 -14.15 44.97 -12.34
C SER A 200 -13.28 46.20 -12.58
N ASP A 201 -12.32 46.08 -13.49
CA ASP A 201 -11.67 47.20 -14.18
C ASP A 201 -11.87 47.00 -15.70
#